data_AF-A0A6T6NSV8-F1
#
_entry.id   AF-A0A6T6NSV8-F1
#
_cell.length_a   1.000
_cell.length_b   1.000
_cell.length_c   1.000
_cell.angle_alpha   90.00
_cell.angle_beta   90.00
_cell.angle_gamma   90.00
#
_symmetry.space_group_name_H-M   'P 1'
#
loop_
_entity.id
_entity.type
_entity.pdbx_description
1 polymer ?
#
loop_
_entity_poly.entity_id
_entity_poly.type
_entity_poly.pdbx_seq_one_letter_code
_entity_poly.pdbx_strand_id
1 'polypeptide(L)'
;MFVPDQSLFELGFFTLEWSEKKAYKTSNPEGRFLHQLGVPEHPSAAEIIDLTVQFGLKNRASLAKAIEYLAAHLDTLYAAEYTSTVKREFLPADSRGITKLKYPGSCFTAHTPACMGFAVVDSDLSSAATKLGVRDHPSADEILPRARIIFEKEFPKTVEEI
;
A
#
# COMPACT_ATOMS: atom_id res chain seq x y z
N MET A 1 1.21 6.53 21.81
CA MET A 1 0.01 7.34 22.09
C MET A 1 0.12 8.60 21.24
N PHE A 2 -0.93 8.92 20.49
CA PHE A 2 -0.93 10.01 19.51
C PHE A 2 -1.93 11.10 19.86
N VAL A 3 -1.79 12.22 19.18
CA VAL A 3 -2.75 13.33 19.18
C VAL A 3 -4.14 12.85 18.70
N PRO A 4 -5.23 13.54 19.10
CA PRO A 4 -6.59 13.14 18.73
C PRO A 4 -6.82 13.21 17.22
N ASP A 5 -6.90 12.05 16.58
CA ASP A 5 -7.20 11.89 15.15
C ASP A 5 -8.10 10.67 14.96
N GLN A 6 -9.24 10.87 14.29
CA GLN A 6 -10.21 9.83 14.00
C GLN A 6 -9.64 8.77 13.05
N SER A 7 -8.85 9.17 12.05
CA SER A 7 -8.22 8.24 11.12
C SER A 7 -7.21 7.33 11.81
N LEU A 8 -6.43 7.87 12.76
CA LEU A 8 -5.51 7.05 13.56
C LEU A 8 -6.26 6.10 14.51
N PHE A 9 -7.36 6.56 15.11
CA PHE A 9 -8.21 5.72 15.95
C PHE A 9 -8.80 4.53 15.17
N GLU A 10 -9.30 4.78 13.96
CA GLU A 10 -9.84 3.73 13.08
C GLU A 10 -8.79 2.71 12.64
N LEU A 11 -7.52 3.12 12.57
CA LEU A 11 -6.38 2.25 12.30
C LEU A 11 -5.92 1.45 13.53
N GLY A 12 -6.54 1.68 14.70
CA GLY A 12 -6.23 0.99 15.94
C GLY A 12 -5.05 1.60 16.71
N PHE A 13 -4.60 2.79 16.35
CA PHE A 13 -3.62 3.52 17.15
C PHE A 13 -4.26 4.08 18.41
N PHE A 14 -3.52 4.06 19.51
CA PHE A 14 -3.96 4.68 20.75
C PHE A 14 -3.85 6.20 20.64
N THR A 15 -4.98 6.86 20.42
CA THR A 15 -5.11 8.33 20.37
C THR A 15 -5.66 8.86 21.69
N LEU A 16 -5.32 10.11 21.99
CA LEU A 16 -5.89 10.83 23.13
C LEU A 16 -7.39 11.08 22.90
N GLU A 17 -8.20 10.69 23.87
CA GLU A 17 -9.59 11.11 23.92
C GLU A 17 -9.64 12.60 24.20
N TRP A 18 -10.25 13.35 23.28
CA TRP A 18 -10.33 14.81 23.35
C TRP A 18 -11.77 15.25 23.43
N SER A 19 -12.00 16.40 24.06
CA SER A 19 -13.37 16.88 24.29
C SER A 19 -14.16 16.99 22.98
N GLU A 20 -15.32 16.32 22.94
CA GLU A 20 -16.24 16.29 21.78
C GLU A 20 -16.67 17.69 21.31
N LYS A 21 -16.55 18.71 22.17
CA LYS A 21 -17.02 20.08 21.89
C LYS A 21 -16.05 20.89 21.05
N LYS A 22 -14.78 20.49 20.91
CA LYS A 22 -13.78 21.21 20.10
C LYS A 22 -12.85 20.21 19.40
N ALA A 23 -12.90 20.22 18.07
CA ALA A 23 -11.92 19.51 17.25
C ALA A 23 -10.49 19.96 17.63
N TYR A 24 -9.57 18.99 17.75
CA TYR A 24 -8.17 19.27 18.02
C TYR A 24 -7.60 20.20 16.94
N LYS A 25 -6.88 21.23 17.38
CA LYS A 25 -6.16 22.16 16.51
C LYS A 25 -4.84 22.52 17.17
N THR A 26 -3.74 22.32 16.45
CA THR A 26 -2.39 22.70 16.89
C THR A 26 -2.27 24.21 17.15
N SER A 27 -3.15 25.04 16.60
CA SER A 27 -3.18 26.49 16.84
C SER A 27 -3.70 26.90 18.22
N ASN A 28 -4.54 26.06 18.86
CA ASN A 28 -5.10 26.35 20.17
C ASN A 28 -4.02 26.24 21.27
N PRO A 29 -4.18 26.95 22.40
CA PRO A 29 -3.22 26.86 23.51
C PRO A 29 -3.03 25.42 24.00
N GLU A 30 -4.11 24.63 24.03
CA GLU A 30 -4.07 23.21 24.40
C GLU A 30 -3.34 22.36 23.36
N GLY A 31 -3.50 22.65 22.06
CA GLY A 31 -2.78 21.94 20.99
C GLY A 31 -1.28 22.24 21.02
N ARG A 32 -0.92 23.51 21.24
CA ARG A 32 0.48 23.91 21.45
C ARG A 32 1.07 23.25 22.69
N PHE A 33 0.28 23.12 23.76
CA PHE A 33 0.70 22.42 24.97
C PHE A 33 0.99 20.95 24.71
N LEU A 34 0.12 20.24 23.97
CA LEU A 34 0.37 18.84 23.57
C LEU A 34 1.63 18.70 22.71
N HIS A 35 1.85 19.63 21.78
CA HIS A 35 3.06 19.66 20.96
C HIS A 35 4.31 19.91 21.83
N GLN A 36 4.24 20.83 22.81
CA GLN A 36 5.33 21.09 23.77
C GLN A 36 5.63 19.89 24.67
N LEU A 37 4.63 19.07 24.99
CA LEU A 37 4.80 17.81 25.71
C LEU A 37 5.48 16.72 24.86
N GLY A 38 5.68 16.95 23.56
CA GLY A 38 6.31 15.99 22.66
C GLY A 38 5.42 14.80 22.30
N VAL A 39 4.09 14.96 22.38
CA VAL A 39 3.17 13.92 21.93
C VAL A 39 3.25 13.82 20.40
N PRO A 40 3.52 12.63 19.83
CA PRO A 40 3.61 12.49 18.38
C PRO A 40 2.24 12.73 17.73
N GLU A 41 2.23 13.53 16.66
CA GLU A 41 1.02 13.86 15.90
C GLU A 41 0.61 12.77 14.91
N HIS A 42 1.59 12.00 14.43
CA HIS A 42 1.43 11.02 13.37
C HIS A 42 2.42 9.87 13.59
N PRO A 43 2.05 8.63 13.27
CA PRO A 43 2.97 7.50 13.25
C PRO A 43 3.96 7.64 12.09
N SER A 44 5.09 6.94 12.18
CA SER A 44 6.04 6.82 11.07
C SER A 44 5.45 6.01 9.91
N ALA A 45 6.00 6.20 8.70
CA ALA A 45 5.57 5.42 7.53
C ALA A 45 5.81 3.91 7.75
N ALA A 46 6.88 3.56 8.46
CA ALA A 46 7.23 2.18 8.80
C ALA A 46 6.20 1.52 9.73
N GLU A 47 5.69 2.25 10.74
CA GLU A 47 4.66 1.72 11.64
C GLU A 47 3.35 1.45 10.90
N ILE A 48 2.95 2.33 9.97
CA ILE A 48 1.75 2.12 9.15
C ILE A 48 1.93 0.89 8.25
N ILE A 49 3.10 0.76 7.61
CA ILE A 49 3.41 -0.41 6.78
C ILE A 49 3.44 -1.69 7.64
N ASP A 50 3.98 -1.65 8.85
CA ASP A 50 3.97 -2.81 9.74
C ASP A 50 2.56 -3.19 10.18
N LEU A 51 1.67 -2.22 10.40
CA LEU A 51 0.25 -2.50 10.61
C LEU A 51 -0.40 -3.19 9.41
N THR A 52 -0.11 -2.76 8.18
CA THR A 52 -0.67 -3.43 6.99
C THR A 52 -0.23 -4.90 6.90
N VAL A 53 1.04 -5.19 7.24
CA VAL A 53 1.56 -6.55 7.29
C VAL A 53 0.90 -7.36 8.41
N GLN A 54 0.66 -6.75 9.58
CA GLN A 54 0.00 -7.38 10.71
C GLN A 54 -1.48 -7.70 10.43
N PHE A 55 -2.23 -6.76 9.84
CA PHE A 55 -3.60 -7.01 9.40
C PHE A 55 -3.66 -8.15 8.39
N GLY A 56 -2.70 -8.13 7.45
CA GLY A 56 -2.62 -9.08 6.36
C GLY A 56 -3.91 -9.17 5.55
N LEU A 57 -4.06 -10.25 4.79
CA LEU A 57 -5.26 -10.47 3.98
C LEU A 57 -6.49 -10.92 4.80
N LYS A 58 -6.32 -11.17 6.10
CA LYS A 58 -7.42 -11.59 7.00
C LYS A 58 -8.35 -10.43 7.33
N ASN A 59 -7.80 -9.21 7.43
CA ASN A 59 -8.58 -8.00 7.72
C ASN A 59 -8.42 -6.99 6.58
N ARG A 60 -9.03 -7.31 5.43
CA ARG A 60 -8.92 -6.53 4.19
C ARG A 60 -9.39 -5.08 4.35
N ALA A 61 -10.44 -4.85 5.15
CA ALA A 61 -10.97 -3.51 5.39
C ALA A 61 -9.98 -2.60 6.14
N SER A 62 -9.36 -3.10 7.22
CA SER A 62 -8.37 -2.31 7.98
C SER A 62 -7.07 -2.13 7.19
N LEU A 63 -6.68 -3.16 6.44
CA LEU A 63 -5.55 -3.08 5.51
C LEU A 63 -5.78 -2.00 4.44
N ALA A 64 -6.97 -1.97 3.82
CA ALA A 64 -7.31 -0.97 2.81
C ALA A 64 -7.23 0.45 3.38
N LYS A 65 -7.84 0.68 4.56
CA LYS A 65 -7.76 1.96 5.27
C LYS A 65 -6.33 2.41 5.55
N ALA A 66 -5.47 1.49 5.98
CA ALA A 66 -4.07 1.80 6.27
C ALA A 66 -3.30 2.22 5.00
N ILE A 67 -3.54 1.54 3.88
CA ILE A 67 -2.94 1.87 2.58
C ILE A 67 -3.47 3.21 2.06
N GLU A 68 -4.77 3.45 2.17
CA GLU A 68 -5.40 4.72 1.79
C GLU A 68 -4.87 5.88 2.63
N TYR A 69 -4.72 5.70 3.94
CA TYR A 69 -4.14 6.69 4.83
C TYR A 69 -2.70 7.02 4.45
N LEU A 70 -1.88 5.99 4.18
CA LEU A 70 -0.50 6.16 3.72
C LEU A 70 -0.46 6.93 2.40
N ALA A 71 -1.29 6.56 1.43
CA ALA A 71 -1.37 7.21 0.13
C ALA A 71 -1.89 8.65 0.20
N ALA A 72 -2.80 8.95 1.13
CA ALA A 72 -3.35 10.30 1.32
C ALA A 72 -2.32 11.27 1.91
N HIS A 73 -1.41 10.78 2.74
CA HIS A 73 -0.40 11.59 3.44
C HIS A 73 1.02 11.40 2.90
N LEU A 74 1.15 10.70 1.75
CA LEU A 74 2.44 10.39 1.17
C LEU A 74 3.21 11.67 0.81
N ASP A 75 2.57 12.58 0.09
CA ASP A 75 3.22 13.81 -0.41
C ASP A 75 3.55 14.80 0.71
N THR A 76 2.81 14.75 1.82
CA THR A 76 2.89 15.75 2.91
C THR A 76 3.76 15.30 4.08
N LEU A 77 3.65 14.05 4.50
CA LEU A 77 4.28 13.53 5.72
C LEU A 77 5.35 12.47 5.42
N TYR A 78 5.10 11.61 4.44
CA TYR A 78 5.88 10.37 4.30
C TYR A 78 6.82 10.34 3.10
N ALA A 79 6.89 11.37 2.28
CA ALA A 79 7.66 11.36 1.02
C ALA A 79 9.13 10.95 1.22
N ALA A 80 9.78 11.45 2.28
CA ALA A 80 11.17 11.15 2.59
C ALA A 80 11.37 9.73 3.15
N GLU A 81 10.51 9.27 4.06
CA GLU A 81 10.61 7.95 4.68
C GLU A 81 10.14 6.82 3.76
N TYR A 82 9.21 7.13 2.85
CA TYR A 82 8.62 6.15 1.97
C TYR A 82 9.68 5.50 1.10
N THR A 83 10.60 6.26 0.50
CA THR A 83 11.64 5.73 -0.41
C THR A 83 12.48 4.61 0.23
N SER A 84 12.80 4.70 1.52
CA SER A 84 13.51 3.62 2.23
C SER A 84 12.59 2.44 2.59
N THR A 85 11.33 2.71 2.87
CA THR A 85 10.37 1.76 3.44
C THR A 85 9.60 0.98 2.39
N VAL A 86 9.58 1.44 1.12
CA VAL A 86 8.90 0.74 0.01
C VAL A 86 9.33 -0.72 -0.08
N LYS A 87 10.56 -1.07 0.35
CA LYS A 87 11.19 -2.41 0.25
C LYS A 87 10.42 -3.56 0.92
N ARG A 88 9.32 -3.29 1.62
CA ARG A 88 8.48 -4.31 2.27
C ARG A 88 7.32 -4.75 1.36
N GLU A 89 6.89 -6.00 1.53
CA GLU A 89 5.69 -6.52 0.87
C GLU A 89 4.46 -6.15 1.70
N PHE A 90 3.74 -5.11 1.29
CA PHE A 90 2.60 -4.60 2.06
C PHE A 90 1.36 -4.31 1.22
N LEU A 91 1.51 -4.25 -0.11
CA LEU A 91 0.41 -3.96 -1.01
C LEU A 91 -0.28 -5.26 -1.44
N PRO A 92 -1.60 -5.42 -1.25
CA PRO A 92 -2.31 -6.61 -1.69
C PRO A 92 -2.43 -6.60 -3.21
N ALA A 93 -1.93 -7.66 -3.84
CA ALA A 93 -2.02 -7.84 -5.27
C ALA A 93 -2.41 -9.28 -5.60
N ASP A 94 -3.28 -9.42 -6.60
CA ASP A 94 -3.66 -10.71 -7.16
C ASP A 94 -2.68 -11.12 -8.26
N SER A 95 -2.20 -12.35 -8.19
CA SER A 95 -1.47 -12.98 -9.28
C SER A 95 -2.04 -14.37 -9.52
N ARG A 96 -2.68 -14.57 -10.67
CA ARG A 96 -3.28 -15.86 -11.08
C ARG A 96 -4.33 -16.39 -10.09
N GLY A 97 -5.17 -15.51 -9.54
CA GLY A 97 -6.24 -15.87 -8.60
C GLY A 97 -5.77 -16.09 -7.17
N ILE A 98 -4.53 -15.72 -6.86
CA ILE A 98 -3.98 -15.77 -5.50
C ILE A 98 -3.58 -14.36 -5.10
N THR A 99 -4.33 -13.79 -4.15
CA THR A 99 -3.98 -12.53 -3.53
C THR A 99 -2.85 -12.72 -2.52
N LYS A 100 -1.78 -11.92 -2.63
CA LYS A 100 -0.66 -11.89 -1.69
C LYS A 100 -0.22 -10.44 -1.47
N LEU A 101 0.44 -10.18 -0.34
CA LEU A 101 1.14 -8.91 -0.16
C LEU A 101 2.38 -8.89 -1.05
N LYS A 102 2.64 -7.76 -1.68
CA LYS A 102 3.71 -7.56 -2.65
C LYS A 102 4.34 -6.18 -2.51
N TYR A 103 5.55 -6.06 -3.05
CA TYR A 103 6.26 -4.80 -3.15
C TYR A 103 5.56 -3.90 -4.17
N PRO A 104 5.29 -2.61 -3.85
CA PRO A 104 4.60 -1.69 -4.75
C PRO A 104 5.15 -1.65 -6.18
N GLY A 105 6.47 -1.59 -6.35
CA GLY A 105 7.08 -1.57 -7.70
C GLY A 105 7.11 -2.91 -8.44
N SER A 106 6.57 -3.99 -7.86
CA SER A 106 6.34 -5.28 -8.54
C SER A 106 4.87 -5.50 -8.92
N CYS A 107 4.02 -4.55 -8.53
CA CYS A 107 2.58 -4.58 -8.78
C CYS A 107 2.22 -3.66 -9.95
N PHE A 108 1.04 -3.91 -10.51
CA PHE A 108 0.47 -3.09 -11.57
C PHE A 108 -0.99 -2.73 -11.26
N THR A 109 -1.44 -1.57 -11.71
CA THR A 109 -2.83 -1.12 -11.50
C THR A 109 -3.77 -1.64 -12.59
N ALA A 110 -3.28 -1.81 -13.82
CA ALA A 110 -4.11 -2.29 -14.93
C ALA A 110 -4.40 -3.78 -14.81
N HIS A 111 -5.56 -4.22 -15.30
CA HIS A 111 -5.92 -5.65 -15.33
C HIS A 111 -5.26 -6.42 -16.48
N THR A 112 -4.79 -5.74 -17.53
CA THR A 112 -4.19 -6.40 -18.70
C THR A 112 -2.98 -7.27 -18.38
N PRO A 113 -2.06 -6.93 -17.45
CA PRO A 113 -0.94 -7.78 -17.09
C PRO A 113 -1.33 -9.03 -16.29
N ALA A 114 -2.55 -9.08 -15.72
CA ALA A 114 -3.01 -10.25 -14.95
C ALA A 114 -3.04 -11.53 -15.80
N CYS A 115 -3.36 -11.42 -17.11
CA CYS A 115 -3.40 -12.58 -18.00
C CYS A 115 -2.02 -13.23 -18.19
N MET A 116 -0.94 -12.46 -18.06
CA MET A 116 0.44 -12.94 -18.11
C MET A 116 0.98 -13.35 -16.73
N GLY A 117 0.13 -13.33 -15.70
CA GLY A 117 0.47 -13.64 -14.31
C GLY A 117 1.32 -12.58 -13.63
N PHE A 118 1.22 -11.32 -14.03
CA PHE A 118 1.75 -10.22 -13.22
C PHE A 118 0.85 -9.97 -12.01
N ALA A 119 1.43 -9.39 -10.95
CA ALA A 119 0.69 -9.03 -9.76
C ALA A 119 -0.11 -7.75 -10.02
N VAL A 120 -1.43 -7.81 -9.92
CA VAL A 120 -2.32 -6.68 -10.15
C VAL A 120 -2.98 -6.27 -8.83
N VAL A 121 -2.95 -4.99 -8.52
CA VAL A 121 -3.57 -4.44 -7.31
C VAL A 121 -5.09 -4.52 -7.43
N ASP A 122 -5.75 -4.67 -6.28
CA ASP A 122 -7.21 -4.58 -6.20
C ASP A 122 -7.74 -3.26 -6.80
N SER A 123 -8.88 -3.31 -7.49
CA SER A 123 -9.46 -2.15 -8.17
C SER A 123 -9.78 -1.01 -7.21
N ASP A 124 -10.21 -1.34 -6.00
CA ASP A 124 -10.57 -0.37 -4.96
C ASP A 124 -9.35 0.41 -4.48
N LEU A 125 -8.19 -0.26 -4.45
CA LEU A 125 -6.91 0.32 -4.02
C LEU A 125 -6.09 0.90 -5.16
N SER A 126 -6.57 0.82 -6.40
CA SER A 126 -5.85 1.28 -7.59
C SER A 126 -5.46 2.76 -7.49
N SER A 127 -6.38 3.62 -7.03
CA SER A 127 -6.12 5.06 -6.85
C SER A 127 -5.04 5.35 -5.80
N ALA A 128 -5.06 4.64 -4.68
CA ALA A 128 -4.04 4.73 -3.62
C ALA A 128 -2.70 4.16 -4.12
N ALA A 129 -2.73 3.06 -4.87
CA ALA A 129 -1.56 2.41 -5.45
C ALA A 129 -0.83 3.31 -6.45
N THR A 130 -1.55 4.03 -7.32
CA THR A 130 -0.93 5.00 -8.24
C THR A 130 -0.16 6.08 -7.47
N LYS A 131 -0.70 6.60 -6.36
CA LYS A 131 0.01 7.56 -5.50
C LYS A 131 1.26 6.97 -4.86
N LEU A 132 1.21 5.70 -4.48
CA LEU A 132 2.34 4.94 -3.95
C LEU A 132 3.40 4.60 -5.01
N GLY A 133 3.26 5.06 -6.25
CA GLY A 133 4.24 4.86 -7.32
C GLY A 133 4.14 3.49 -8.01
N VAL A 134 2.99 2.82 -7.88
CA VAL A 134 2.70 1.60 -8.64
C VAL A 134 2.48 1.96 -10.11
N ARG A 135 3.12 1.20 -11.01
CA ARG A 135 3.05 1.45 -12.46
C ARG A 135 1.77 0.86 -13.04
N ASP A 136 1.26 1.45 -14.11
CA ASP A 136 0.07 0.90 -14.77
C ASP A 136 0.38 -0.35 -15.60
N HIS A 137 1.51 -0.32 -16.31
CA HIS A 137 1.92 -1.39 -17.21
C HIS A 137 3.39 -1.79 -17.01
N PRO A 138 3.70 -3.09 -17.14
CA PRO A 138 5.08 -3.57 -17.24
C PRO A 138 5.75 -3.02 -18.49
N SER A 139 7.07 -2.91 -18.44
CA SER A 139 7.88 -2.56 -19.61
C SER A 139 7.95 -3.70 -20.62
N ALA A 140 8.27 -3.39 -21.88
CA ALA A 140 8.41 -4.40 -22.93
C ALA A 140 9.43 -5.49 -22.54
N ASP A 141 10.53 -5.12 -21.89
CA ASP A 141 11.57 -6.05 -21.42
C ASP A 141 11.07 -7.04 -20.36
N GLU A 142 10.05 -6.69 -19.58
CA GLU A 142 9.43 -7.58 -18.59
C GLU A 142 8.37 -8.51 -19.23
N ILE A 143 7.71 -8.03 -20.29
CA ILE A 143 6.66 -8.78 -21.00
C ILE A 143 7.27 -9.85 -21.89
N LEU A 144 8.31 -9.52 -22.67
CA LEU A 144 8.88 -10.41 -23.70
C LEU A 144 9.32 -11.79 -23.16
N PRO A 145 10.04 -11.89 -22.03
CA PRO A 145 10.44 -13.19 -21.48
C PRO A 145 9.24 -14.05 -21.08
N ARG A 146 8.18 -13.44 -20.53
CA ARG A 146 6.96 -14.17 -20.11
C ARG A 146 6.13 -14.60 -21.30
N ALA A 147 5.97 -13.73 -22.29
CA ALA A 147 5.29 -14.05 -23.54
C ALA A 147 5.97 -15.24 -24.25
N ARG A 148 7.30 -15.28 -24.26
CA ARG A 148 8.07 -16.41 -24.80
C ARG A 148 7.75 -17.72 -24.06
N ILE A 149 7.71 -17.72 -22.73
CA ILE A 149 7.40 -18.93 -21.95
C ILE A 149 5.96 -19.40 -22.20
N ILE A 150 5.00 -18.48 -22.30
CA ILE A 150 3.61 -18.80 -22.62
C ILE A 150 3.53 -19.41 -24.02
N PHE A 151 4.21 -18.80 -24.99
CA PHE A 151 4.25 -19.29 -26.36
C PHE A 151 4.91 -20.67 -26.48
N GLU A 152 6.06 -20.91 -25.83
CA GLU A 152 6.72 -22.23 -25.83
C GLU A 152 5.88 -23.32 -25.14
N LYS A 153 5.02 -22.96 -24.18
CA LYS A 153 4.08 -23.89 -23.55
C LYS A 153 2.87 -24.21 -24.41
N GLU A 154 2.32 -23.24 -25.13
CA GLU A 154 1.16 -23.46 -26.00
C GLU A 154 1.55 -24.09 -27.35
N PHE A 155 2.78 -23.83 -27.82
CA PHE A 155 3.32 -24.40 -29.05
C PHE A 155 4.61 -25.18 -28.73
N PRO A 156 4.51 -26.33 -28.03
CA PRO A 156 5.66 -27.20 -27.87
C PRO A 156 6.11 -27.61 -29.27
N LYS A 157 7.40 -27.49 -29.56
CA LYS A 157 7.96 -28.00 -30.82
C LYS A 157 7.62 -29.48 -30.88
N THR A 158 6.68 -29.86 -31.73
CA THR A 158 6.45 -31.26 -32.08
C THR A 158 7.76 -31.72 -32.70
N VAL A 159 8.53 -32.51 -31.95
CA VAL A 159 9.69 -33.18 -32.49
C VAL A 159 9.10 -34.22 -33.44
N GLU A 160 9.17 -33.95 -34.74
CA GLU A 160 9.01 -34.97 -35.76
C GLU A 160 10.12 -35.99 -35.52
N GLU A 161 9.77 -37.13 -34.93
CA GLU A 161 10.59 -38.34 -34.99
C GLU A 161 10.52 -38.88 -36.42
N ILE A 162 11.69 -38.91 -37.07
CA ILE A 162 11.98 -39.64 -38.31
C ILE A 162 12.48 -41.02 -37.94
#